data_AF-A0A382L693-F1
#
_entry.id   AF-A0A382L693-F1
#
_cell.length_a   1.000
_cell.length_b   1.000
_cell.length_c   1.000
_cell.angle_alpha   90.00
_cell.angle_beta   90.00
_cell.angle_gamma   90.00
#
_symmetry.space_group_name_H-M   'P 1'
#
loop_
_entity.id
_entity.type
_entity.pdbx_description
1 polymer ?
#
loop_
_entity_poly.entity_id
_entity_poly.type
_entity_poly.pdbx_seq_one_letter_code
_entity_poly.pdbx_strand_id
1 'polypeptide(L)' 'MVKRTVTSTVHCDLEGKITYLSDGAQEIFQYTNEELLG' A
#
# COMPACT_ATOMS: atom_id res chain seq x y z
N MET A 1 -9.28 -17.43 9.73
CA MET A 1 -8.75 -17.60 8.37
C MET A 1 -7.50 -16.73 8.25
N VAL A 2 -6.35 -17.28 7.83
CA VAL A 2 -5.17 -16.46 7.55
C VAL A 2 -5.43 -15.73 6.23
N LYS A 3 -5.59 -14.41 6.28
CA LYS A 3 -5.70 -13.57 5.07
C LYS A 3 -4.34 -13.61 4.38
N ARG A 4 -4.24 -14.39 3.29
CA ARG A 4 -3.06 -14.40 2.43
C ARG A 4 -3.29 -13.39 1.33
N THR A 5 -2.59 -12.27 1.39
CA THR A 5 -2.63 -11.26 0.33
C THR A 5 -1.67 -11.71 -0.79
N VAL A 6 -2.22 -12.06 -1.95
CA VAL A 6 -1.46 -12.62 -3.08
C VAL A 6 -0.88 -11.52 -3.98
N THR A 7 -1.41 -10.29 -3.87
CA THR A 7 -1.11 -9.19 -4.77
C THR A 7 -0.84 -7.90 -4.00
N SER A 8 0.11 -7.11 -4.49
CA SER A 8 0.40 -5.76 -3.99
C SER A 8 -0.14 -4.72 -4.96
N THR A 9 -0.76 -3.68 -4.42
CA THR A 9 -1.34 -2.57 -5.18
C THR A 9 -1.06 -1.25 -4.46
N VAL A 10 -0.63 -0.26 -5.25
CA VAL A 10 -0.36 1.12 -4.84
C VAL A 10 -0.96 2.04 -5.90
N HIS A 11 -1.70 3.05 -5.48
CA HIS A 11 -2.20 4.10 -6.38
C HIS A 11 -1.59 5.45 -6.00
N CYS A 12 -1.35 6.29 -7.00
CA CYS A 12 -0.95 7.67 -6.80
C CYS A 12 -1.82 8.63 -7.62
N ASP A 13 -1.83 9.90 -7.21
CA ASP A 13 -2.39 10.98 -8.02
C ASP A 13 -1.44 11.39 -9.16
N LEU A 14 -1.82 12.43 -9.89
CA LEU A 14 -1.03 12.94 -11.03
C LEU A 14 0.26 13.64 -10.61
N GLU A 15 0.40 14.00 -9.34
CA GLU A 15 1.61 14.59 -8.76
C GLU A 15 2.54 13.52 -8.14
N GLY A 16 2.11 12.25 -8.16
CA GLY A 16 2.85 11.11 -7.63
C GLY A 16 2.65 10.87 -6.12
N LYS A 17 1.72 11.57 -5.49
CA LYS A 17 1.35 11.36 -4.08
C LYS A 17 0.56 10.07 -3.93
N ILE A 18 0.92 9.25 -2.95
CA ILE A 18 0.27 7.94 -2.78
C ILE A 18 -1.08 8.18 -2.10
N THR A 19 -2.14 7.71 -2.74
CA THR A 19 -3.52 7.89 -2.28
C THR A 19 -4.14 6.60 -1.76
N TYR A 20 -3.50 5.46 -2.01
CA TYR A 20 -3.94 4.16 -1.52
C TYR A 20 -2.79 3.15 -1.43
N LEU A 21 -2.75 2.39 -0.33
CA LEU A 21 -1.81 1.30 -0.10
C LEU A 21 -2.56 0.05 0.39
N SER A 22 -2.47 -1.05 -0.36
CA SER A 22 -3.04 -2.34 0.05
C SER A 22 -2.27 -2.99 1.21
N ASP A 23 -2.91 -3.89 1.96
CA ASP A 23 -2.23 -4.66 3.03
C ASP A 23 -1.01 -5.44 2.51
N GLY A 24 -1.11 -6.00 1.30
CA GLY A 24 0.01 -6.71 0.67
C GLY A 24 1.18 -5.79 0.31
N ALA A 25 0.90 -4.53 -0.02
CA ALA A 25 1.95 -3.53 -0.22
C ALA A 25 2.63 -3.17 1.10
N GLN A 26 1.87 -3.02 2.19
CA GLN A 26 2.44 -2.79 3.54
C GLN A 26 3.34 -3.95 3.96
N GLU A 27 2.93 -5.20 3.73
CA GLU A 27 3.73 -6.38 4.04
C GLU A 27 5.01 -6.51 3.19
N ILE A 28 4.99 -6.09 1.93
CA ILE A 28 6.17 -6.17 1.05
C ILE A 28 7.14 -5.02 1.30
N PHE A 29 6.62 -3.79 1.36
CA PHE A 29 7.45 -2.60 1.47
C PHE A 29 7.80 -2.25 2.92
N GLN A 30 7.15 -2.88 3.90
CA GLN A 30 7.38 -2.70 5.33
C GLN A 30 7.18 -1.25 5.81
N TYR A 31 6.29 -0.55 5.12
CA TYR A 31 5.82 0.78 5.49
C TYR A 31 4.31 0.74 5.69
N THR A 32 3.83 1.54 6.63
CA THR A 32 2.41 1.67 6.94
C THR A 32 1.71 2.68 6.03
N ASN A 33 0.38 2.61 5.98
CA ASN A 33 -0.43 3.65 5.34
C ASN A 33 -0.14 5.05 5.90
N GLU A 34 0.12 5.18 7.21
CA GLU A 34 0.38 6.47 7.86
C GLU A 34 1.68 7.12 7.39
N GLU A 35 2.67 6.32 7.00
CA GLU A 35 3.98 6.80 6.54
C GLU A 35 4.00 7.16 5.06
N LEU A 36 3.15 6.51 4.25
CA LEU A 36 3.20 6.63 2.79
C LEU A 36 2.04 7.40 2.18
N LEU A 37 0.87 7.48 2.84
CA LEU A 37 -0.27 8.23 2.30
C LEU A 37 -0.04 9.74 2.45
N GLY A 38 -0.17 10.47 1.34
CA GLY A 38 -0.01 11.94 1.26
C GLY A 38 0.84 12.39 0.08
#